data_AF-A0A4S4LTC1-F1
#
_entry.id   AF-A0A4S4LTC1-F1
#
_cell.length_a   1.000
_cell.length_b   1.000
_cell.length_c   1.000
_cell.angle_alpha   90.00
_cell.angle_beta   90.00
_cell.angle_gamma   90.00
#
_symmetry.space_group_name_H-M   'P 1'
#
loop_
_entity.id
_entity.type
_entity.pdbx_description
1 polymer ?
#
loop_
_entity_poly.entity_id
_entity_poly.type
_entity_poly.pdbx_seq_one_letter_code
_entity_poly.pdbx_strand_id
1 'polypeptide(L)'
;MPYLSPTPPPFSPFDHYTSEHRDIIDNVHPGNFLWPAECDLMHHFMCVQNDDFAWNDTKWGHFREDFFPPVDIPVVAHKPWVLHNMPIPPEIYNKVCDVIRTKITASIYESSNSSYRSRWFTIIKKDSSSLCLVHSLEPLNAVTIQHSSIPPYTDQIAEQFTGCAYGGMLDLYIRYNE
;
A
#
# COMPACT_ATOMS: atom_id res chain seq x y z
N MET A 1 21.65 2.67 -3.07
CA MET A 1 21.12 3.12 -4.37
C MET A 1 21.98 2.53 -5.47
N PRO A 2 21.37 2.04 -6.57
CA PRO A 2 22.13 1.48 -7.67
C PRO A 2 22.97 2.55 -8.35
N TYR A 3 24.09 2.14 -8.96
CA TYR A 3 24.87 3.04 -9.80
C TYR A 3 24.10 3.31 -11.10
N LEU A 4 23.77 4.57 -11.35
CA LEU A 4 23.13 5.00 -12.60
C LEU A 4 24.18 5.58 -13.53
N SER A 5 24.19 5.12 -14.78
CA SER A 5 25.03 5.70 -15.82
C SER A 5 24.49 7.10 -16.21
N PRO A 6 25.35 8.14 -16.27
CA PRO A 6 24.97 9.45 -16.82
C PRO A 6 24.50 9.40 -18.28
N THR A 7 24.87 8.33 -18.99
CA THR A 7 24.40 8.01 -20.34
C THR A 7 23.67 6.67 -20.27
N PRO A 8 22.36 6.66 -19.98
CA PRO A 8 21.60 5.43 -19.88
C PRO A 8 21.55 4.71 -21.25
N PRO A 9 21.56 3.37 -21.27
CA PRO A 9 21.33 2.62 -22.50
C PRO A 9 19.91 2.90 -23.03
N PRO A 10 19.66 2.67 -24.34
CA PRO A 10 18.31 2.72 -24.88
C PRO A 10 17.37 1.82 -24.07
N PHE A 11 16.16 2.32 -23.79
CA PHE A 11 15.17 1.57 -23.05
C PHE A 11 14.92 0.19 -23.69
N SER A 12 14.97 -0.83 -22.85
CA SER A 12 14.48 -2.17 -23.17
C SER A 12 13.58 -2.62 -22.01
N PRO A 13 12.39 -3.19 -22.30
CA PRO A 13 11.53 -3.74 -21.26
C PRO A 13 12.31 -4.74 -20.42
N PHE A 14 12.24 -4.61 -19.10
CA PHE A 14 13.01 -5.44 -18.18
C PHE A 14 12.07 -5.99 -17.11
N ASP A 15 11.79 -7.29 -17.24
CA ASP A 15 10.93 -8.10 -16.36
C ASP A 15 9.66 -7.36 -15.92
N HIS A 16 9.69 -6.70 -14.76
CA HIS A 16 8.55 -6.00 -14.20
C HIS A 16 8.23 -4.63 -14.81
N TYR A 17 9.21 -3.98 -15.44
CA TYR A 17 9.03 -2.67 -16.07
C TYR A 17 8.84 -2.82 -17.58
N THR A 18 7.57 -2.82 -18.00
CA THR A 18 7.15 -3.05 -19.38
C THR A 18 7.03 -1.73 -20.15
N SER A 19 6.89 -1.80 -21.48
CA SER A 19 6.57 -0.62 -22.30
C SER A 19 5.27 0.07 -21.85
N GLU A 20 4.27 -0.71 -21.40
CA GLU A 20 3.01 -0.13 -20.88
C GLU A 20 3.25 0.68 -19.61
N HIS A 21 4.07 0.19 -18.68
CA HIS A 21 4.43 0.93 -17.46
C HIS A 21 5.22 2.20 -17.79
N ARG A 22 6.12 2.12 -18.79
CA ARG A 22 6.80 3.29 -19.31
C ARG A 22 5.83 4.33 -19.85
N ASP A 23 4.87 3.92 -20.68
CA ASP A 23 3.86 4.81 -21.25
C ASP A 23 3.01 5.47 -20.14
N ILE A 24 2.69 4.75 -19.05
CA ILE A 24 2.01 5.33 -17.88
C ILE A 24 2.86 6.45 -17.27
N ILE A 25 4.15 6.21 -17.07
CA ILE A 25 5.06 7.21 -16.50
C ILE A 25 5.19 8.43 -17.41
N ASP A 26 5.32 8.23 -18.73
CA ASP A 26 5.38 9.31 -19.71
C ASP A 26 4.09 10.14 -19.73
N ASN A 27 2.93 9.49 -19.63
CA ASN A 27 1.64 10.16 -19.56
C ASN A 27 1.42 10.97 -18.27
N VAL A 28 2.04 10.57 -17.15
CA VAL A 28 1.97 11.27 -15.85
C VAL A 28 2.96 12.43 -15.77
N HIS A 29 3.96 12.48 -16.65
CA HIS A 29 4.88 13.60 -16.81
C HIS A 29 4.63 14.36 -18.14
N PRO A 30 3.40 14.86 -18.40
CA PRO A 30 3.12 15.55 -19.64
C PRO A 30 3.81 16.93 -19.64
N GLY A 31 4.72 17.14 -20.59
CA GLY A 31 5.35 18.45 -20.84
C GLY A 31 6.87 18.41 -20.84
N ASN A 32 7.46 19.59 -20.66
CA ASN A 32 8.91 19.80 -20.77
C ASN A 32 9.59 20.00 -19.41
N PHE A 33 8.96 19.55 -18.32
CA PHE A 33 9.54 19.67 -16.97
C PHE A 33 10.83 18.86 -16.86
N LEU A 34 10.82 17.63 -17.37
CA LEU A 34 12.01 16.81 -17.55
C LEU A 34 12.50 16.93 -19.00
N TRP A 35 13.82 17.00 -19.18
CA TRP A 35 14.44 16.85 -20.48
C TRP A 35 14.36 15.39 -20.95
N PRO A 36 14.40 15.13 -22.27
CA PRO A 36 14.40 13.77 -22.79
C PRO A 36 15.47 12.86 -22.14
N ALA A 37 16.67 13.40 -21.90
CA ALA A 37 17.75 12.68 -21.23
C ALA A 37 17.46 12.38 -19.74
N GLU A 38 16.70 13.25 -19.05
CA GLU A 38 16.28 13.02 -17.66
C GLU A 38 15.19 11.94 -17.60
N CYS A 39 14.27 11.91 -18.57
CA CYS A 39 13.30 10.82 -18.72
C CYS A 39 14.00 9.48 -18.99
N ASP A 40 14.98 9.46 -19.90
CA ASP A 40 15.76 8.24 -20.18
C ASP A 40 16.48 7.73 -18.92
N LEU A 41 17.02 8.63 -18.10
CA LEU A 41 17.65 8.29 -16.83
C LEU A 41 16.63 7.74 -15.81
N MET A 42 15.44 8.33 -15.74
CA MET A 42 14.35 7.85 -14.88
C MET A 42 13.89 6.44 -15.28
N HIS A 43 13.70 6.18 -16.57
CA HIS A 43 13.35 4.84 -17.07
C HIS A 43 14.46 3.84 -16.77
N HIS A 44 15.72 4.23 -16.93
CA HIS A 44 16.85 3.38 -16.59
C HIS A 44 16.87 3.04 -15.10
N PHE A 45 16.60 4.02 -14.23
CA PHE A 45 16.47 3.79 -12.79
C PHE A 45 15.34 2.79 -12.47
N MET A 46 14.17 2.93 -13.09
CA MET A 46 13.05 2.00 -12.92
C MET A 46 13.37 0.59 -13.44
N CYS A 47 14.10 0.45 -14.55
CA CYS A 47 14.58 -0.83 -15.04
C CYS A 47 15.56 -1.50 -14.06
N VAL A 48 16.51 -0.73 -13.50
CA VAL A 48 17.50 -1.28 -12.58
C VAL A 48 16.85 -1.71 -11.26
N GLN A 49 15.87 -0.95 -10.78
CA GLN A 49 15.11 -1.23 -9.55
C GLN A 49 13.78 -1.92 -9.83
N ASN A 50 13.67 -2.70 -10.92
CA ASN A 50 12.38 -3.22 -11.38
C ASN A 50 11.64 -4.08 -10.32
N ASP A 51 12.39 -4.73 -9.42
CA ASP A 51 11.84 -5.55 -8.33
C ASP A 51 11.23 -4.72 -7.19
N ASP A 52 11.62 -3.45 -7.05
CA ASP A 52 11.16 -2.56 -5.99
C ASP A 52 9.81 -1.90 -6.30
N PHE A 53 9.36 -1.93 -7.56
CA PHE A 53 8.11 -1.27 -8.00
C PHE A 53 6.95 -2.25 -8.17
N ALA A 54 5.88 -2.03 -7.41
CA ALA A 54 4.64 -2.76 -7.55
C ALA A 54 3.67 -2.02 -8.49
N TRP A 55 3.29 -2.68 -9.59
CA TRP A 55 2.37 -2.14 -10.59
C TRP A 55 0.94 -2.71 -10.47
N ASN A 56 0.77 -3.80 -9.70
CA ASN A 56 -0.50 -4.46 -9.48
C ASN A 56 -0.51 -5.19 -8.13
N ASP A 57 -1.69 -5.68 -7.73
CA ASP A 57 -1.86 -6.38 -6.45
C ASP A 57 -1.12 -7.73 -6.36
N THR A 58 -0.67 -8.31 -7.49
CA THR A 58 0.10 -9.58 -7.46
C THR A 58 1.57 -9.39 -7.09
N LYS A 59 2.07 -8.15 -7.14
CA LYS A 59 3.45 -7.79 -6.81
C LYS A 59 3.57 -7.15 -5.43
N TRP A 60 2.67 -7.49 -4.51
CA TRP A 60 2.78 -7.02 -3.14
C TRP A 60 4.06 -7.56 -2.49
N GLY A 61 4.87 -6.66 -1.95
CA GLY A 61 5.97 -7.02 -1.07
C GLY A 61 5.45 -7.34 0.33
N HIS A 62 6.16 -8.20 1.05
CA HIS A 62 6.04 -8.35 2.50
C HIS A 62 7.31 -7.77 3.13
N PHE A 63 7.17 -7.12 4.28
CA PHE A 63 8.35 -6.67 5.01
C PHE A 63 9.15 -7.87 5.45
N ARG A 64 10.48 -7.76 5.41
CA ARG A 64 11.29 -8.86 5.91
C ARG A 64 11.17 -8.94 7.44
N GLU A 65 10.79 -10.11 7.94
CA GLU A 65 10.59 -10.36 9.38
C GLU A 65 11.86 -10.10 10.22
N ASP A 66 13.06 -10.17 9.63
CA ASP A 66 14.32 -9.87 10.33
C ASP A 66 14.54 -8.37 10.58
N PHE A 67 13.85 -7.52 9.83
CA PHE A 67 13.84 -6.07 10.04
C PHE A 67 12.59 -5.61 10.80
N PHE A 68 11.45 -6.22 10.49
CA PHE A 68 10.14 -5.90 11.06
C PHE A 68 9.54 -7.17 11.66
N PRO A 69 9.87 -7.50 12.92
CA PRO A 69 9.28 -8.65 13.58
C PRO A 69 7.77 -8.44 13.79
N PRO A 70 6.99 -9.52 13.98
CA PRO A 70 5.56 -9.41 14.25
C PRO A 70 5.26 -8.43 15.38
N VAL A 71 4.25 -7.59 15.17
CA VAL A 71 3.88 -6.53 16.13
C VAL A 71 3.07 -7.09 17.29
N ASP A 72 3.58 -6.91 18.50
CA ASP A 72 2.81 -7.13 19.73
C ASP A 72 1.93 -5.91 20.03
N ILE A 73 0.61 -6.09 20.09
CA ILE A 73 -0.35 -5.03 20.41
C ILE A 73 -0.55 -4.97 21.94
N PRO A 74 -0.01 -3.95 22.65
CA PRO A 74 -0.17 -3.86 24.09
C PRO A 74 -1.60 -3.46 24.45
N VAL A 75 -2.23 -4.21 25.34
CA VAL A 75 -3.62 -3.99 25.77
C VAL A 75 -3.72 -3.94 27.29
N VAL A 76 -4.64 -3.11 27.82
CA VAL A 76 -4.99 -3.15 29.23
C VAL A 76 -5.83 -4.40 29.53
N ALA A 77 -5.92 -4.81 30.81
CA ALA A 77 -6.76 -5.94 31.20
C ALA A 77 -8.24 -5.69 30.82
N HIS A 78 -8.83 -6.60 30.04
CA HIS A 78 -10.20 -6.48 29.55
C HIS A 78 -10.84 -7.86 29.33
N LYS A 79 -12.14 -7.86 29.06
CA LYS A 79 -12.87 -9.07 28.64
C LYS A 79 -12.95 -9.10 27.12
N PRO A 80 -12.68 -10.23 26.45
CA PRO A 80 -12.94 -10.39 25.03
C PRO A 80 -14.40 -10.08 24.69
N TRP A 81 -14.64 -9.56 23.48
CA TRP A 81 -15.98 -9.18 23.02
C TRP A 81 -16.41 -10.01 21.82
N VAL A 82 -17.73 -10.25 21.75
CA VAL A 82 -18.37 -10.87 20.60
C VAL A 82 -19.50 -9.96 20.14
N LEU A 83 -19.31 -9.31 19.00
CA LEU A 83 -20.29 -8.42 18.40
C LEU A 83 -20.96 -9.08 17.19
N HIS A 84 -22.22 -8.74 16.95
CA HIS A 84 -22.93 -9.14 15.74
C HIS A 84 -22.59 -8.18 14.60
N ASN A 85 -22.28 -8.74 13.43
CA ASN A 85 -22.07 -7.98 12.19
C ASN A 85 -23.38 -7.40 11.67
N MET A 86 -23.28 -6.30 10.92
CA MET A 86 -24.42 -5.77 10.18
C MET A 86 -24.85 -6.78 9.10
N PRO A 87 -26.15 -6.93 8.83
CA PRO A 87 -26.62 -7.78 7.73
C PRO A 87 -26.05 -7.30 6.39
N ILE A 88 -25.58 -8.24 5.57
CA ILE A 88 -25.10 -7.93 4.22
C ILE A 88 -26.32 -7.86 3.29
N PRO A 89 -26.53 -6.76 2.55
CA PRO A 89 -27.61 -6.69 1.56
C PRO A 89 -27.48 -7.81 0.51
N PRO A 90 -28.58 -8.47 0.12
CA PRO A 90 -28.53 -9.59 -0.83
C PRO A 90 -27.86 -9.25 -2.16
N GLU A 91 -28.03 -8.01 -2.62
CA GLU A 91 -27.47 -7.50 -3.89
C GLU A 91 -25.93 -7.56 -3.93
N ILE A 92 -25.26 -7.29 -2.80
CA ILE A 92 -23.80 -7.24 -2.75
C ILE A 92 -23.17 -8.51 -2.17
N TYR A 93 -23.98 -9.47 -1.72
CA TYR A 93 -23.51 -10.66 -0.99
C TYR A 93 -22.42 -11.43 -1.75
N ASN A 94 -22.66 -11.76 -3.02
CA ASN A 94 -21.69 -12.49 -3.84
C ASN A 94 -20.37 -11.72 -4.00
N LYS A 95 -20.45 -10.41 -4.25
CA LYS A 95 -19.28 -9.54 -4.37
C LYS A 95 -18.47 -9.51 -3.07
N VAL A 96 -19.14 -9.47 -1.91
CA VAL A 96 -18.48 -9.52 -0.60
C VAL A 96 -17.77 -10.86 -0.39
N CYS A 97 -18.39 -11.97 -0.76
CA CYS A 97 -17.75 -13.28 -0.71
C CYS A 97 -16.51 -13.37 -1.62
N ASP A 98 -16.57 -12.79 -2.82
CA ASP A 98 -15.41 -12.72 -3.72
C ASP A 98 -14.26 -11.93 -3.10
N VAL A 99 -14.52 -10.76 -2.51
CA VAL A 99 -13.50 -9.96 -1.83
C VAL A 99 -12.85 -10.72 -0.68
N ILE A 100 -13.64 -11.45 0.13
CA ILE A 100 -13.10 -12.27 1.22
C ILE A 100 -12.24 -13.41 0.68
N ARG A 101 -12.68 -14.10 -0.38
CA ARG A 101 -11.91 -15.17 -1.03
C ARG A 101 -10.58 -14.65 -1.56
N THR A 102 -10.58 -13.51 -2.26
CA THR A 102 -9.34 -12.89 -2.76
C THR A 102 -8.38 -12.57 -1.62
N LYS A 103 -8.87 -12.07 -0.48
CA LYS A 103 -8.04 -11.80 0.70
C LYS A 103 -7.47 -13.08 1.34
N ILE A 104 -8.22 -14.18 1.34
CA ILE A 104 -7.71 -15.49 1.80
C ILE A 104 -6.65 -16.02 0.84
N THR A 105 -6.87 -15.97 -0.47
CA THR A 105 -5.88 -16.39 -1.49
C THR A 105 -4.60 -15.57 -1.40
N ALA A 106 -4.71 -14.27 -1.09
CA ALA A 106 -3.57 -13.39 -0.85
C ALA A 106 -2.90 -13.59 0.52
N SER A 107 -3.32 -14.57 1.32
CA SER A 107 -2.85 -14.85 2.69
C SER A 107 -3.01 -13.67 3.67
N ILE A 108 -3.87 -12.70 3.36
CA ILE A 108 -4.18 -11.57 4.25
C ILE A 108 -5.15 -12.00 5.35
N TYR A 109 -6.09 -12.90 5.02
CA TYR A 109 -7.06 -13.44 5.96
C TYR A 109 -6.87 -14.94 6.16
N GLU A 110 -6.95 -15.33 7.43
CA GLU A 110 -6.87 -16.73 7.83
C GLU A 110 -8.09 -17.13 8.66
N SER A 111 -8.39 -18.42 8.68
CA SER A 111 -9.41 -18.97 9.58
C SER A 111 -8.88 -18.94 11.02
N SER A 112 -9.69 -18.42 11.94
CA SER A 112 -9.32 -18.30 13.36
C SER A 112 -10.47 -18.73 14.27
N ASN A 113 -10.12 -19.33 15.40
CA ASN A 113 -11.03 -19.61 16.50
C ASN A 113 -10.74 -18.68 17.68
N SER A 114 -11.02 -17.39 17.49
CA SER A 114 -10.73 -16.34 18.46
C SER A 114 -11.87 -16.12 19.44
N SER A 115 -11.53 -15.69 20.66
CA SER A 115 -12.50 -15.17 21.64
C SER A 115 -12.97 -13.75 21.29
N TYR A 116 -12.37 -13.10 20.30
CA TYR A 116 -12.72 -11.78 19.81
C TYR A 116 -13.51 -11.87 18.51
N ARG A 117 -14.60 -11.10 18.42
CA ARG A 117 -15.35 -10.86 17.19
C ARG A 117 -15.78 -9.41 17.09
N SER A 118 -15.01 -8.63 16.34
CA SER A 118 -15.34 -7.25 16.01
C SER A 118 -16.33 -7.16 14.85
N ARG A 119 -17.08 -6.06 14.77
CA ARG A 119 -17.99 -5.80 13.65
C ARG A 119 -17.17 -5.45 12.41
N TRP A 120 -17.72 -5.75 11.24
CA TRP A 120 -17.24 -5.20 9.98
C TRP A 120 -18.40 -4.88 9.06
N PHE A 121 -18.16 -4.00 8.10
CA PHE A 121 -19.12 -3.59 7.09
C PHE A 121 -18.40 -3.26 5.78
N THR A 122 -19.17 -3.03 4.72
CA THR A 122 -18.64 -2.77 3.37
C THR A 122 -18.96 -1.36 2.94
N ILE A 123 -17.99 -0.70 2.31
CA ILE A 123 -18.14 0.62 1.68
C ILE A 123 -17.87 0.48 0.18
N ILE A 124 -18.61 1.21 -0.65
CA ILE A 124 -18.34 1.32 -2.09
C ILE A 124 -17.24 2.36 -2.28
N LYS A 125 -16.17 2.02 -3.01
CA LYS A 125 -15.10 2.98 -3.33
C LYS A 125 -15.58 4.06 -4.30
N LYS A 126 -14.74 5.09 -4.50
CA LYS A 126 -15.02 6.23 -5.38
C LYS A 126 -15.28 5.82 -6.85
N ASP A 127 -14.77 4.66 -7.28
CA ASP A 127 -15.01 4.07 -8.59
C ASP A 127 -16.44 3.49 -8.76
N SER A 128 -17.31 3.67 -7.76
CA SER A 128 -18.72 3.28 -7.73
C SER A 128 -18.99 1.78 -7.91
N SER A 129 -17.95 0.96 -7.96
CA SER A 129 -18.06 -0.44 -8.36
C SER A 129 -17.31 -1.39 -7.44
N SER A 130 -16.15 -0.99 -6.92
CA SER A 130 -15.38 -1.86 -6.03
C SER A 130 -15.81 -1.70 -4.58
N LEU A 131 -15.76 -2.82 -3.84
CA LEU A 131 -16.12 -2.88 -2.43
C LEU A 131 -14.85 -2.86 -1.57
N CYS A 132 -14.90 -2.12 -0.46
CA CYS A 132 -13.91 -2.11 0.58
C CYS A 132 -14.50 -2.68 1.87
N LEU A 133 -13.84 -3.68 2.46
CA LEU A 133 -14.19 -4.20 3.78
C LEU A 133 -13.55 -3.33 4.85
N VAL A 134 -14.36 -2.87 5.80
CA VAL A 134 -13.93 -2.06 6.95
C VAL A 134 -14.25 -2.80 8.23
N HIS A 135 -13.22 -3.08 9.02
CA HIS A 135 -13.37 -3.62 10.37
C HIS A 135 -13.56 -2.47 11.35
N SER A 136 -14.65 -2.49 12.12
CA SER A 136 -14.82 -1.57 13.25
C SER A 136 -13.95 -2.08 14.40
N LEU A 137 -12.80 -1.43 14.56
CA LEU A 137 -11.83 -1.70 15.62
C LEU A 137 -12.04 -0.80 16.84
N GLU A 138 -13.20 -0.13 16.97
CA GLU A 138 -13.50 0.74 18.11
C GLU A 138 -13.30 0.04 19.47
N PRO A 139 -13.74 -1.22 19.68
CA PRO A 139 -13.50 -1.92 20.95
C PRO A 139 -12.01 -2.24 21.17
N LEU A 140 -11.27 -2.56 20.10
CA LEU A 140 -9.84 -2.85 20.19
C LEU A 140 -9.06 -1.58 20.53
N ASN A 141 -9.36 -0.47 19.86
CA ASN A 141 -8.75 0.82 20.11
C ASN A 141 -8.99 1.32 21.54
N ALA A 142 -10.14 1.00 22.14
CA ALA A 142 -10.46 1.37 23.52
C ALA A 142 -9.61 0.65 24.57
N VAL A 143 -9.10 -0.55 24.26
CA VAL A 143 -8.27 -1.35 25.18
C VAL A 143 -6.79 -1.32 24.83
N THR A 144 -6.43 -0.84 23.64
CA THR A 144 -5.04 -0.75 23.18
C THR A 144 -4.33 0.40 23.88
N ILE A 145 -3.16 0.12 24.44
CA ILE A 145 -2.31 1.14 25.06
C ILE A 145 -1.75 2.02 23.95
N GLN A 146 -2.04 3.32 24.02
CA GLN A 146 -1.60 4.27 22.99
C GLN A 146 -0.09 4.47 23.05
N HIS A 147 0.55 4.38 21.88
CA HIS A 147 1.94 4.74 21.74
C HIS A 147 2.08 6.26 21.55
N SER A 148 3.14 6.85 22.10
CA SER A 148 3.40 8.29 22.03
C SER A 148 4.05 8.73 20.72
N SER A 149 4.11 7.86 19.70
CA SER A 149 4.63 8.23 18.39
C SER A 149 3.70 9.25 17.75
N ILE A 150 4.20 10.47 17.64
CA ILE A 150 3.54 11.55 16.92
C ILE A 150 4.20 11.62 15.55
N PRO A 151 3.44 11.60 14.44
CA PRO A 151 4.00 11.81 13.12
C PRO A 151 4.79 13.13 13.08
N PRO A 152 5.92 13.17 12.36
CA PRO A 152 6.67 14.40 12.23
C PRO A 152 5.85 15.49 11.54
N TYR A 153 6.17 16.76 11.83
CA TYR A 153 5.52 17.88 11.15
C TYR A 153 5.88 17.88 9.66
N THR A 154 4.88 17.68 8.82
CA THR A 154 5.05 17.59 7.36
C THR A 154 5.67 18.84 6.78
N ASP A 155 5.31 20.01 7.30
CA ASP A 155 5.81 21.30 6.80
C ASP A 155 7.31 21.45 7.06
N GLN A 156 7.80 21.03 8.22
CA GLN A 156 9.23 21.06 8.55
C GLN A 156 10.03 20.09 7.68
N ILE A 157 9.46 18.93 7.35
CA ILE A 157 10.08 18.00 6.41
C ILE A 157 10.12 18.62 5.02
N ALA A 158 9.02 19.21 4.55
CA ALA A 158 8.95 19.84 3.24
C ALA A 158 9.95 21.01 3.10
N GLU A 159 10.11 21.82 4.15
CA GLU A 159 11.04 22.94 4.18
C GLU A 159 12.51 22.50 3.97
N GLN A 160 12.90 21.31 4.43
CA GLN A 160 14.26 20.78 4.22
C GLN A 160 14.60 20.57 2.73
N PHE A 161 13.59 20.47 1.87
CA PHE A 161 13.76 20.35 0.42
C PHE A 161 13.66 21.69 -0.32
N THR A 162 13.56 22.81 0.42
CA THR A 162 13.52 24.15 -0.20
C THR A 162 14.82 24.43 -0.94
N GLY A 163 14.70 24.83 -2.21
CA GLY A 163 15.86 25.10 -3.08
C GLY A 163 16.43 23.86 -3.77
N CYS A 164 15.90 22.66 -3.51
CA CYS A 164 16.14 21.51 -4.38
C CYS A 164 15.47 21.75 -5.73
N ALA A 165 16.27 21.76 -6.81
CA ALA A 165 15.75 21.94 -8.18
C ALA A 165 14.90 20.76 -8.66
N TYR A 166 15.11 19.57 -8.06
CA TYR A 166 14.44 18.33 -8.42
C TYR A 166 14.03 17.56 -7.16
N GLY A 167 12.85 16.96 -7.18
CA GLY A 167 12.33 16.11 -6.11
C GLY A 167 11.59 14.91 -6.70
N GLY A 168 11.67 13.78 -6.00
CA GLY A 168 10.93 12.56 -6.32
C GLY A 168 10.06 12.17 -5.13
N MET A 169 8.81 11.77 -5.40
CA MET A 169 7.90 11.24 -4.40
C MET A 169 7.52 9.81 -4.77
N LEU A 170 7.71 8.90 -3.83
CA LEU A 170 7.31 7.51 -3.96
C LEU A 170 6.33 7.20 -2.83
N ASP A 171 5.30 6.44 -3.15
CA ASP A 171 4.37 5.92 -2.16
C ASP A 171 4.59 4.41 -2.00
N LEU A 172 4.51 3.92 -0.77
CA LEU A 172 4.59 2.49 -0.52
C LEU A 172 3.28 1.86 -0.98
N TYR A 173 3.38 0.98 -1.98
CA TYR A 173 2.25 0.18 -2.45
C TYR A 173 1.95 -0.96 -1.47
N ILE A 174 1.64 -0.58 -0.23
CA ILE A 174 1.40 -1.47 0.90
C ILE A 174 0.12 -0.96 1.56
N ARG A 175 -0.82 -1.86 1.82
CA ARG A 175 -1.84 -1.63 2.85
C ARG A 175 -1.29 -2.20 4.14
N TYR A 176 -1.68 -1.68 5.31
CA TYR A 176 -1.34 -2.21 6.65
C TYR A 176 -1.86 -3.66 6.88
N ASN A 177 -1.50 -4.56 5.98
CA ASN A 177 -1.71 -5.99 6.00
C ASN A 177 -0.28 -6.54 6.13
N GLU A 178 0.26 -6.43 7.35
CA GLU A 178 1.32 -7.34 7.76
C GLU A 178 0.76 -8.76 7.77
#